data_AF-A0A7C6SD63-F1
#
_entry.id   AF-A0A7C6SD63-F1
#
_cell.length_a   1.000
_cell.length_b   1.000
_cell.length_c   1.000
_cell.angle_alpha   90.00
_cell.angle_beta   90.00
_cell.angle_gamma   90.00
#
_symmetry.space_group_name_H-M   'P 1'
#
loop_
_entity.id
_entity.type
_entity.pdbx_description
1 polymer ?
#
loop_
_entity_poly.entity_id
_entity_poly.type
_entity_poly.pdbx_seq_one_letter_code
_entity_poly.pdbx_strand_id
1 'polypeptide(L)'
;SQMKGIKIIGQGEAACIAFAKVNNAVICSNNLKDIIFYVNKYNLEYLTTADILYYSYENDIINWLEIEKLWNIIKKRSKLPFDSFGEYYKKKLIMKSKSK
;
A
#
# COMPACT_ATOMS: atom_id res chain seq x y z
N SER A 1 30.06 3.77 11.15
CA SER A 1 29.37 2.89 12.11
C SER A 1 27.87 2.97 11.85
N GLN A 2 27.25 1.86 11.41
CA GLN A 2 25.81 1.78 11.23
C GLN A 2 25.16 1.88 12.62
N MET A 3 24.38 2.94 12.88
CA MET A 3 23.64 3.04 14.15
C MET A 3 22.67 1.85 14.23
N LYS A 4 22.98 0.89 15.12
CA LYS A 4 22.17 -0.31 15.33
C LYS A 4 20.73 0.11 15.65
N GLY A 5 19.77 -0.31 14.82
CA GLY A 5 18.34 -0.07 15.02
C GLY A 5 17.70 1.05 14.19
N ILE A 6 18.41 1.68 13.25
CA ILE A 6 17.83 2.67 12.33
C ILE A 6 17.93 2.17 10.90
N LYS A 7 16.79 2.09 10.19
CA LYS A 7 16.77 1.80 8.75
C LYS A 7 17.12 3.07 7.97
N ILE A 8 18.14 2.99 7.12
CA ILE A 8 18.48 4.06 6.18
C ILE A 8 17.50 3.99 5.00
N ILE A 9 16.93 5.14 4.64
CA ILE A 9 15.96 5.32 3.56
C ILE A 9 16.35 6.54 2.72
N GLY A 10 15.80 6.65 1.51
CA GLY A 10 16.05 7.79 0.64
C GLY A 10 15.45 9.10 1.19
N GLN A 11 15.95 10.24 0.70
CA GLN A 11 15.46 11.56 1.15
C GLN A 11 13.97 11.78 0.85
N GLY A 12 13.49 11.32 -0.31
CA GLY A 12 12.07 11.41 -0.66
C GLY A 12 11.18 10.54 0.23
N GLU A 13 11.63 9.34 0.59
CA GLU A 13 10.93 8.45 1.52
C GLU A 13 10.88 9.06 2.92
N ALA A 14 12.00 9.64 3.38
CA ALA A 14 12.08 10.32 4.66
C ALA A 14 11.15 11.54 4.71
N ALA A 15 11.09 12.34 3.63
CA ALA A 15 10.19 13.48 3.53
C ALA A 15 8.71 13.04 3.56
N CYS A 16 8.35 11.97 2.84
CA CYS A 16 6.99 11.42 2.86
C CYS A 16 6.59 10.92 4.26
N ILE A 17 7.46 10.18 4.94
CA ILE A 17 7.23 9.71 6.32
C ILE A 17 7.09 10.88 7.28
N ALA A 18 7.97 11.88 7.18
CA ALA A 18 7.92 13.07 8.04
C ALA A 18 6.60 13.83 7.83
N PHE A 19 6.20 14.04 6.57
CA PHE A 19 4.94 14.68 6.23
C PHE A 19 3.73 13.91 6.78
N ALA A 20 3.69 12.59 6.57
CA ALA A 20 2.62 11.73 7.06
C ALA A 20 2.49 11.78 8.58
N LYS A 21 3.62 11.73 9.29
CA LYS A 21 3.67 11.81 10.75
C LYS A 21 3.15 13.16 11.28
N VAL A 22 3.56 14.28 10.68
CA VAL A 22 3.19 15.62 11.15
C VAL A 22 1.73 15.95 10.85
N ASN A 23 1.22 15.49 9.70
CA ASN A 23 -0.11 15.85 9.21
C ASN A 23 -1.15 14.74 9.42
N ASN A 24 -0.80 13.66 10.11
CA ASN A 24 -1.64 12.47 10.26
C ASN A 24 -2.17 11.93 8.92
N ALA A 25 -1.33 12.00 7.87
CA ALA A 25 -1.69 11.63 6.51
C ALA A 25 -1.36 10.15 6.23
N VAL A 26 -2.07 9.57 5.27
CA VAL A 26 -1.88 8.18 4.82
C VAL A 26 -0.78 8.12 3.76
N ILE A 27 0.15 7.17 3.91
CA ILE A 27 1.23 6.97 2.93
C ILE A 27 0.75 6.08 1.79
N CYS A 28 0.80 6.56 0.55
CA CYS A 28 0.56 5.71 -0.62
C CYS A 28 1.88 5.19 -1.19
N SER A 29 2.17 3.89 -1.07
CA SER A 29 3.41 3.29 -1.58
C SER A 29 3.29 1.80 -1.91
N ASN A 30 3.95 1.40 -3.00
CA ASN A 30 4.17 -0.01 -3.34
C ASN A 30 5.55 -0.52 -2.92
N ASN A 31 6.45 0.37 -2.47
CA ASN A 31 7.76 -0.01 -1.98
C ASN A 31 7.74 -0.17 -0.45
N LEU A 32 7.00 -1.18 0.02
CA LEU A 32 6.82 -1.40 1.46
C LEU A 32 8.13 -1.72 2.17
N LYS A 33 9.09 -2.38 1.49
CA LYS A 33 10.38 -2.73 2.07
C LYS A 33 11.02 -1.53 2.75
N ASP A 34 10.98 -0.37 2.12
CA ASP A 34 11.72 0.80 2.59
C ASP A 34 10.98 1.62 3.64
N ILE A 35 9.65 1.68 3.56
CA ILE A 35 8.86 2.45 4.52
C ILE A 35 8.41 1.66 5.76
N ILE A 36 8.30 0.32 5.68
CA ILE A 36 7.60 -0.48 6.71
C ILE A 36 8.20 -0.34 8.12
N PHE A 37 9.53 -0.18 8.20
CA PHE A 37 10.21 0.05 9.46
C PHE A 37 9.65 1.30 10.17
N TYR A 38 9.50 2.40 9.44
CA TYR A 38 9.02 3.66 10.00
C TYR A 38 7.51 3.75 10.11
N VAL A 39 6.78 3.12 9.19
CA VAL A 39 5.31 2.94 9.29
C VAL A 39 4.97 2.28 10.62
N ASN A 40 5.63 1.16 10.95
CA ASN A 40 5.41 0.47 12.23
C ASN A 40 5.91 1.29 13.42
N LYS A 41 7.10 1.89 13.32
CA LYS A 41 7.70 2.69 14.41
C LYS A 41 6.82 3.87 14.84
N TYR A 42 6.14 4.50 13.88
CA TYR A 42 5.31 5.69 14.13
C TYR A 42 3.81 5.41 14.04
N ASN A 43 3.42 4.13 13.92
CA ASN A 43 2.03 3.70 13.77
C ASN A 43 1.27 4.47 12.67
N LEU A 44 1.91 4.63 11.50
CA LEU A 44 1.33 5.34 10.37
C LEU A 44 0.43 4.42 9.55
N GLU A 45 -0.57 4.99 8.91
CA GLU A 45 -1.38 4.29 7.92
C GLU A 45 -0.73 4.33 6.54
N TYR A 46 -0.96 3.28 5.76
CA TYR A 46 -0.50 3.23 4.37
C TYR A 46 -1.48 2.49 3.47
N LEU A 47 -1.43 2.83 2.18
CA LEU A 47 -2.16 2.20 1.10
C LEU A 47 -1.20 1.79 -0.01
N THR A 48 -1.42 0.63 -0.60
CA THR A 48 -0.77 0.20 -1.84
C THR A 48 -1.67 0.51 -3.04
N THR A 49 -1.15 0.39 -4.26
CA THR A 49 -1.97 0.48 -5.46
C THR A 49 -3.06 -0.60 -5.49
N ALA A 50 -2.82 -1.79 -4.92
CA ALA A 50 -3.86 -2.80 -4.80
C ALA A 50 -5.02 -2.31 -3.91
N ASP A 51 -4.72 -1.61 -2.81
CA ASP A 51 -5.74 -1.01 -1.96
C ASP A 51 -6.53 0.08 -2.71
N ILE A 52 -5.82 0.93 -3.47
CA ILE A 52 -6.44 1.98 -4.28
C ILE A 52 -7.40 1.36 -5.30
N LEU A 53 -7.00 0.31 -6.02
CA LEU A 53 -7.88 -0.40 -6.95
C LEU A 53 -9.10 -1.00 -6.25
N TYR A 54 -8.92 -1.59 -5.05
CA TYR A 54 -10.03 -2.08 -4.24
C TYR A 54 -11.03 -0.98 -3.91
N TYR A 55 -10.55 0.17 -3.41
CA TYR A 55 -11.45 1.28 -3.09
C TYR A 55 -12.09 1.90 -4.32
N SER A 56 -11.38 2.04 -5.43
CA SER A 56 -11.95 2.58 -6.67
C SER A 56 -13.07 1.70 -7.22
N TYR A 57 -12.95 0.37 -7.09
CA TYR A 57 -14.03 -0.54 -7.45
C TYR A 57 -15.21 -0.47 -6.47
N GLU A 58 -14.96 -0.49 -5.16
CA GLU A 58 -16.02 -0.39 -4.12
C GLU A 58 -16.80 0.93 -4.14
N ASN A 59 -16.26 1.98 -4.77
CA ASN A 59 -16.89 3.30 -4.91
C ASN A 59 -17.37 3.57 -6.34
N ASP A 60 -17.52 2.54 -7.18
CA ASP A 60 -18.03 2.65 -8.56
C ASP A 60 -17.24 3.62 -9.47
N ILE A 61 -15.96 3.89 -9.16
CA ILE A 61 -15.10 4.78 -9.95
C ILE A 61 -14.61 4.09 -11.22
N ILE A 62 -14.33 2.79 -11.13
CA ILE A 62 -13.88 1.94 -12.24
C ILE A 62 -14.54 0.56 -12.14
N ASN A 63 -14.79 -0.06 -13.29
CA ASN A 63 -15.40 -1.39 -13.33
C ASN A 63 -14.36 -2.52 -13.26
N TRP A 64 -14.86 -3.75 -13.10
CA TRP A 64 -14.01 -4.96 -12.96
C TRP A 64 -13.05 -5.18 -14.14
N LEU A 65 -13.51 -4.93 -15.37
CA LEU A 65 -12.69 -5.11 -16.57
C LEU A 65 -11.52 -4.11 -16.60
N GLU A 66 -11.75 -2.87 -16.18
CA GLU A 66 -10.70 -1.85 -16.04
C GLU A 66 -9.69 -2.22 -14.95
N ILE A 67 -10.18 -2.72 -13.81
CA ILE A 67 -9.34 -3.21 -12.72
C ILE A 67 -8.41 -4.33 -13.21
N GLU A 68 -8.93 -5.35 -13.91
CA GLU A 68 -8.11 -6.46 -14.41
C GLU A 68 -7.03 -5.99 -15.38
N LYS A 69 -7.36 -5.04 -16.28
CA LYS A 69 -6.38 -4.42 -17.17
C LYS A 69 -5.28 -3.72 -16.40
N LEU A 70 -5.64 -2.90 -15.41
CA LEU A 70 -4.68 -2.17 -14.57
C LEU A 70 -3.82 -3.12 -13.73
N TRP A 71 -4.41 -4.15 -13.13
CA TRP A 71 -3.70 -5.17 -12.35
C TRP A 71 -2.61 -5.84 -13.18
N ASN A 72 -2.93 -6.23 -14.41
CA ASN A 72 -1.99 -6.85 -15.33
C ASN A 72 -0.84 -5.90 -15.74
N ILE A 73 -1.08 -4.59 -15.78
CA ILE A 73 -0.02 -3.60 -16.02
C ILE A 73 0.89 -3.49 -14.80
N ILE A 74 0.32 -3.43 -13.59
CA ILE A 74 1.10 -3.32 -12.35
C ILE A 74 1.95 -4.57 -12.11
N LYS A 75 1.38 -5.77 -12.35
CA LYS A 75 2.06 -7.06 -12.21
C LYS A 75 3.33 -7.16 -13.06
N LYS A 76 3.39 -6.46 -14.19
CA LYS A 76 4.59 -6.40 -15.07
C LYS A 76 5.70 -5.52 -14.53
N ARG A 77 5.39 -4.56 -13.66
CA ARG A 77 6.35 -3.54 -13.17
C ARG A 77 6.71 -3.72 -11.70
N SER A 78 6.01 -4.56 -10.97
CA SER A 78 6.19 -4.73 -9.52
C SER A 78 5.78 -6.12 -9.06
N LYS A 79 6.42 -6.61 -8.00
CA LYS A 79 6.02 -7.87 -7.37
C LYS A 79 4.77 -7.63 -6.54
N LEU A 80 3.67 -8.24 -6.95
CA LEU A 80 2.41 -8.19 -6.20
C LEU A 80 2.31 -9.40 -5.25
N PRO A 81 1.60 -9.24 -4.11
CA PRO A 81 1.41 -10.32 -3.15
C PRO A 81 0.38 -11.38 -3.60
N PHE A 82 -0.38 -11.12 -4.66
CA PHE A 82 -1.41 -12.01 -5.20
C PHE A 82 -1.32 -12.09 -6.71
N ASP A 83 -1.79 -13.19 -7.28
CA ASP A 83 -1.70 -13.43 -8.72
C ASP A 83 -2.78 -12.70 -9.52
N SER A 84 -3.93 -12.45 -8.90
CA SER A 84 -5.05 -11.72 -9.48
C SER A 84 -5.63 -10.70 -8.50
N PHE A 85 -6.32 -9.70 -9.04
CA PHE A 85 -7.10 -8.77 -8.22
C PHE A 85 -8.23 -9.49 -7.47
N GLY A 86 -8.82 -10.54 -8.06
CA GLY A 86 -9.90 -11.31 -7.41
C GLY A 86 -9.47 -11.97 -6.11
N GLU A 87 -8.26 -12.54 -6.05
CA GLU A 87 -7.70 -13.09 -4.81
C GLU A 87 -7.50 -12.00 -3.75
N TYR A 88 -6.94 -10.87 -4.16
CA TYR A 88 -6.75 -9.72 -3.28
C TYR A 88 -8.08 -9.17 -2.74
N TYR A 89 -9.07 -9.01 -3.62
CA TYR A 89 -10.41 -8.53 -3.30
C TYR A 89 -11.11 -9.44 -2.29
N LYS A 90 -11.10 -10.76 -2.53
CA LYS A 90 -11.65 -11.76 -1.59
C LYS A 90 -10.96 -11.68 -0.23
N LYS A 91 -9.63 -11.54 -0.20
CA LYS A 91 -8.87 -11.38 1.05
C LYS A 91 -9.29 -10.11 1.79
N LYS A 92 -9.49 -8.99 1.10
CA LYS A 92 -9.97 -7.72 1.68
C LYS A 92 -11.38 -7.85 2.28
N LEU A 93 -12.31 -8.51 1.61
CA LEU A 93 -13.65 -8.76 2.16
C LEU A 93 -13.61 -9.55 3.47
N ILE A 94 -12.77 -10.60 3.55
CA ILE A 94 -12.59 -11.40 4.78
C ILE A 94 -12.00 -10.55 5.92
N MET A 95 -11.10 -9.61 5.62
CA MET A 95 -10.54 -8.72 6.66
C MET A 95 -11.59 -7.72 7.14
N LYS A 96 -12.36 -7.12 6.23
CA LYS A 96 -13.47 -6.19 6.53
C LYS A 96 -14.55 -6.84 7.39
N SER A 97 -14.86 -8.13 7.21
CA SER A 97 -15.85 -8.83 8.03
C SER A 97 -15.38 -9.19 9.43
N LYS A 98 -14.07 -9.29 9.68
CA LYS A 98 -13.47 -9.58 10.99
C LYS A 98 -13.25 -8.35 11.86
N SER A 99 -13.30 -7.16 11.26
CA SER A 99 -13.17 -5.87 11.96
C SER A 99 -14.52 -5.28 12.38
N LYS A 100 -15.62 -6.00 12.14
CA LYS A 100 -16.96 -5.74 12.69
C LYS A 100 -17.22 -6.67 13.86
#